data_AF-A0A0V0U632-F1
#
_entry.id   AF-A0A0V0U632-F1
#
_cell.length_a   1.000
_cell.length_b   1.000
_cell.length_c   1.000
_cell.angle_alpha   90.00
_cell.angle_beta   90.00
_cell.angle_gamma   90.00
#
_symmetry.space_group_name_H-M   'P 1'
#
loop_
_entity.id
_entity.type
_entity.pdbx_description
1 polymer ?
#
loop_
_entity_poly.entity_id
_entity_poly.type
_entity_poly.pdbx_seq_one_letter_code
_entity_poly.pdbx_strand_id
1 'polypeptide(L)'
;LELLNLKKMLSIVQFITDAFKRKKQKFTLESVLAEFILDNDALRRMMYIMDRQMTSGLAGGLQESTIAMLPSFVPVLPDGTECGKYMAIDLGGTNLRVMLMNIAANADDTTAESCNFRMPQNAMTGTGEELFDFIASCMESVLRNKKLLDEPIKMGFTFSYPCDQTSLCSAKLLRWTKGFNASGVEGEDVVKLLQTAIHKRNLKITVMALMNDTVGTQVATAHDMRQCELGVIVATGTNASYMEDVKKIPKLKDVDFPYEKMIIDTEWGGFGDGGEAEFIKTQYDRIVDERSVHPGVQW
;
A
#
# COMPACT_ATOMS: atom_id res chain seq x y z
N LEU A 1 58.00 47.00 -3.54
CA LEU A 1 56.59 46.89 -3.09
C LEU A 1 55.63 46.62 -4.26
N GLU A 2 55.76 47.31 -5.40
CA GLU A 2 54.89 47.13 -6.58
C GLU A 2 54.94 45.73 -7.23
N LEU A 3 56.13 45.12 -7.34
CA LEU A 3 56.30 43.75 -7.87
C LEU A 3 55.61 42.66 -7.02
N LEU A 4 55.48 42.90 -5.71
CA LEU A 4 54.81 41.97 -4.78
C LEU A 4 53.29 42.02 -4.96
N ASN A 5 52.76 43.20 -5.29
CA ASN A 5 51.33 43.41 -5.59
C ASN A 5 50.94 42.79 -6.92
N LEU A 6 51.80 42.86 -7.94
CA LEU A 6 51.52 42.29 -9.25
C LEU A 6 51.40 40.75 -9.21
N LYS A 7 52.28 40.08 -8.46
CA LYS A 7 52.22 38.61 -8.28
C LYS A 7 50.97 38.14 -7.55
N LYS A 8 50.54 38.86 -6.51
CA LYS A 8 49.28 38.59 -5.80
C LYS A 8 48.07 38.80 -6.70
N MET A 9 48.08 39.86 -7.51
CA MET A 9 47.00 40.13 -8.45
C MET A 9 46.90 39.04 -9.53
N LEU A 10 48.04 38.60 -10.07
CA LEU A 10 48.09 37.48 -11.01
C LEU A 10 47.59 36.17 -10.39
N SER A 11 47.93 35.87 -9.13
CA SER A 11 47.45 34.63 -8.50
C SER A 11 45.94 34.67 -8.23
N ILE A 12 45.38 35.84 -7.92
CA ILE A 12 43.94 36.04 -7.75
C ILE A 12 43.22 35.91 -9.09
N VAL A 13 43.74 36.53 -10.15
CA VAL A 13 43.19 36.39 -11.50
C VAL A 13 43.28 34.94 -11.97
N GLN A 14 44.38 34.24 -11.70
CA GLN A 14 44.54 32.83 -12.02
C GLN A 14 43.55 31.96 -11.24
N PHE A 15 43.37 32.20 -9.93
CA PHE A 15 42.39 31.49 -9.10
C PHE A 15 40.95 31.73 -9.56
N ILE A 16 40.61 32.98 -9.90
CA ILE A 16 39.30 33.33 -10.47
C ILE A 16 39.13 32.65 -11.83
N THR A 17 40.14 32.70 -12.69
CA THR A 17 40.13 32.05 -14.02
C THR A 17 40.00 30.53 -13.88
N ASP A 18 40.65 29.91 -12.91
CA ASP A 18 40.58 28.48 -12.63
C ASP A 18 39.24 28.09 -11.97
N ALA A 19 38.66 28.98 -11.15
CA ALA A 19 37.31 28.84 -10.62
C ALA A 19 36.23 28.97 -11.72
N PHE A 20 36.43 29.84 -12.71
CA PHE A 20 35.58 29.97 -13.90
C PHE A 20 35.86 28.87 -14.95
N LYS A 21 37.06 28.28 -14.95
CA LYS A 21 37.44 27.08 -15.73
C LYS A 21 37.00 25.77 -15.06
N ARG A 22 36.25 25.80 -13.95
CA ARG A 22 35.48 24.63 -13.51
C ARG A 22 34.68 24.18 -14.71
N LYS A 23 35.15 23.11 -15.37
CA LYS A 23 34.55 22.56 -16.58
C LYS A 23 33.05 22.45 -16.30
N LYS A 24 32.23 23.14 -17.09
CA LYS A 24 30.83 22.74 -17.23
C LYS A 24 30.88 21.27 -17.59
N GLN A 25 30.56 20.41 -16.64
CA GLN A 25 30.51 18.97 -16.85
C GLN A 25 29.47 18.78 -17.94
N LYS A 26 29.93 18.49 -19.17
CA LYS A 26 29.05 18.19 -20.28
C LYS A 26 28.57 16.77 -20.03
N PHE A 27 27.42 16.66 -19.37
CA PHE A 27 26.68 15.41 -19.34
C PHE A 27 26.17 15.16 -20.75
N THR A 28 26.54 14.03 -21.34
CA THR A 28 25.87 13.53 -22.54
C THR A 28 24.61 12.77 -22.10
N LEU A 29 23.62 12.64 -22.99
CA LEU A 29 22.44 11.85 -22.70
C LEU A 29 22.81 10.42 -22.28
N GLU A 30 23.80 9.83 -22.94
CA GLU A 30 24.31 8.49 -22.64
C GLU A 30 24.89 8.41 -21.24
N SER A 31 25.64 9.43 -20.79
CA SER A 31 26.21 9.44 -19.44
C SER A 31 25.13 9.51 -18.35
N VAL A 32 24.02 10.22 -18.62
CA VAL A 32 22.87 10.32 -17.72
C VAL A 32 22.10 9.01 -17.69
N LEU A 33 21.78 8.44 -18.87
CA LEU A 33 21.02 7.20 -18.98
C LEU A 33 21.80 6.00 -18.40
N ALA A 34 23.12 6.02 -18.45
CA ALA A 34 23.97 4.99 -17.85
C ALA A 34 23.79 4.88 -16.33
N GLU A 35 23.41 5.96 -15.62
CA GLU A 35 23.13 5.93 -14.18
C GLU A 35 21.91 5.05 -13.84
N PHE A 36 21.01 4.80 -14.80
CA PHE A 36 19.80 4.00 -14.63
C PHE A 36 19.97 2.53 -15.06
N ILE A 37 21.13 2.15 -15.58
CA ILE A 37 21.40 0.77 -16.02
C ILE A 37 21.91 -0.01 -14.81
N LEU A 38 21.07 -0.92 -14.30
CA LEU A 38 21.46 -1.87 -13.26
C LEU A 38 22.08 -3.11 -13.90
N ASP A 39 23.31 -3.44 -13.51
CA ASP A 39 23.92 -4.71 -13.87
C ASP A 39 23.41 -5.86 -13.00
N ASN A 40 23.77 -7.09 -13.37
CA ASN A 40 23.31 -8.27 -12.65
C ASN A 40 23.81 -8.32 -11.20
N ASP A 41 24.93 -7.68 -10.87
CA ASP A 41 25.47 -7.69 -9.52
C ASP A 41 24.72 -6.71 -8.62
N ALA A 42 24.32 -5.55 -9.15
CA ALA A 42 23.39 -4.63 -8.51
C ALA A 42 22.03 -5.29 -8.26
N LEU A 43 21.48 -6.00 -9.25
CA LEU A 43 20.21 -6.72 -9.10
C LEU A 43 20.29 -7.82 -8.03
N ARG A 44 21.35 -8.64 -8.02
CA ARG A 44 21.56 -9.66 -6.97
C ARG A 44 21.73 -9.05 -5.59
N ARG A 45 22.45 -7.94 -5.49
CA ARG A 45 22.60 -7.19 -4.24
C ARG A 45 21.24 -6.68 -3.74
N MET A 46 20.43 -6.13 -4.64
CA MET A 46 19.07 -5.67 -4.30
C MET A 46 18.21 -6.83 -3.78
N MET A 47 18.19 -7.98 -4.49
CA MET A 47 17.48 -9.18 -4.05
C MET A 47 17.91 -9.63 -2.65
N TYR A 48 19.22 -9.69 -2.39
CA TYR A 48 19.75 -10.09 -1.09
C TYR A 48 19.35 -9.12 0.04
N ILE A 49 19.40 -7.80 -0.21
CA ILE A 49 19.02 -6.82 0.81
C ILE A 49 17.51 -6.87 1.06
N MET A 50 16.70 -6.99 0.00
CA MET A 50 15.25 -7.10 0.11
C MET A 50 14.83 -8.33 0.91
N ASP A 51 15.42 -9.50 0.63
CA ASP A 51 15.18 -10.75 1.38
C ASP A 51 15.50 -10.61 2.88
N ARG A 52 16.60 -9.92 3.21
CA ARG A 52 16.93 -9.59 4.60
C ARG A 52 15.92 -8.66 5.25
N GLN A 53 15.49 -7.61 4.55
CA GLN A 53 14.46 -6.69 5.06
C GLN A 53 13.13 -7.42 5.26
N MET A 54 12.73 -8.31 4.36
CA MET A 54 11.53 -9.15 4.53
C MET A 54 11.66 -10.05 5.75
N THR A 55 12.81 -10.72 5.93
CA THR A 55 13.07 -11.58 7.09
C THR A 55 12.98 -10.79 8.41
N SER A 56 13.63 -9.63 8.50
CA SER A 56 13.53 -8.74 9.67
C SER A 56 12.11 -8.21 9.87
N GLY A 57 11.39 -7.90 8.80
CA GLY A 57 10.00 -7.45 8.84
C GLY A 57 9.04 -8.51 9.39
N LEU A 58 9.26 -9.78 9.07
CA LEU A 58 8.51 -10.90 9.67
C LEU A 58 8.84 -11.07 11.16
N ALA A 59 10.07 -10.77 11.57
CA ALA A 59 10.52 -10.90 12.95
C ALA A 59 10.01 -9.77 13.87
N GLY A 60 10.09 -8.51 13.43
CA GLY A 60 9.78 -7.34 14.27
C GLY A 60 9.04 -6.20 13.58
N GLY A 61 8.58 -6.38 12.33
CA GLY A 61 7.88 -5.35 11.56
C GLY A 61 8.72 -4.09 11.35
N LEU A 62 8.08 -2.93 11.40
CA LEU A 62 8.75 -1.63 11.19
C LEU A 62 9.79 -1.26 12.25
N GLN A 63 9.85 -1.97 13.38
CA GLN A 63 10.89 -1.75 14.39
C GLN A 63 12.24 -2.34 13.99
N GLU A 64 12.23 -3.37 13.13
CA GLU A 64 13.43 -4.10 12.71
C GLU A 64 13.71 -4.00 11.21
N SER A 65 12.78 -3.45 10.42
CA SER A 65 12.86 -3.39 8.97
C SER A 65 12.14 -2.17 8.39
N THR A 66 12.51 -1.79 7.19
CA THR A 66 11.79 -0.82 6.35
C THR A 66 10.69 -1.48 5.51
N ILE A 67 10.69 -2.82 5.39
CA ILE A 67 9.61 -3.60 4.80
C ILE A 67 8.76 -4.17 5.95
N ALA A 68 7.50 -3.76 6.06
CA ALA A 68 6.69 -3.97 7.26
C ALA A 68 6.21 -5.43 7.43
N MET A 69 5.97 -6.15 6.33
CA MET A 69 5.49 -7.53 6.30
C MET A 69 4.22 -7.73 7.15
N LEU A 70 3.19 -6.92 6.92
CA LEU A 70 1.96 -6.85 7.70
C LEU A 70 1.12 -8.15 7.58
N PRO A 71 0.71 -8.75 8.71
CA PRO A 71 -0.21 -9.89 8.74
C PRO A 71 -1.60 -9.54 8.22
N SER A 72 -2.08 -10.21 7.17
CA SER A 72 -3.44 -9.99 6.64
C SER A 72 -4.54 -10.82 7.31
N PHE A 73 -4.16 -11.83 8.10
CA PHE A 73 -5.07 -12.82 8.69
C PHE A 73 -5.92 -13.62 7.69
N VAL A 74 -5.58 -13.60 6.39
CA VAL A 74 -6.18 -14.47 5.37
C VAL A 74 -5.41 -15.80 5.37
N PRO A 75 -6.00 -16.92 5.83
CA PRO A 75 -5.25 -18.16 6.07
C PRO A 75 -5.14 -19.07 4.84
N VAL A 76 -6.11 -18.99 3.94
CA VAL A 76 -6.25 -19.90 2.79
C VAL A 76 -6.72 -19.11 1.57
N LEU A 77 -6.29 -19.58 0.40
CA LEU A 77 -6.79 -19.10 -0.88
C LEU A 77 -8.09 -19.80 -1.24
N PRO A 78 -8.88 -19.24 -2.18
CA PRO A 78 -10.11 -19.86 -2.60
C PRO A 78 -9.93 -21.30 -3.11
N ASP A 79 -10.83 -22.20 -2.73
CA ASP A 79 -10.81 -23.61 -3.13
C ASP A 79 -11.95 -24.00 -4.09
N GLY A 80 -12.76 -23.01 -4.48
CA GLY A 80 -13.91 -23.14 -5.38
C GLY A 80 -15.16 -23.72 -4.70
N THR A 81 -15.14 -23.91 -3.38
CA THR A 81 -16.35 -24.24 -2.61
C THR A 81 -17.10 -22.99 -2.17
N GLU A 82 -16.53 -21.80 -2.39
CA GLU A 82 -17.15 -20.53 -2.07
C GLU A 82 -18.47 -20.37 -2.85
N CYS A 83 -19.54 -20.05 -2.13
CA CYS A 83 -20.81 -19.75 -2.75
C CYS A 83 -21.61 -18.78 -1.88
N GLY A 84 -22.38 -17.91 -2.52
CA GLY A 84 -23.28 -17.00 -1.84
C GLY A 84 -23.24 -15.58 -2.39
N LYS A 85 -24.04 -14.74 -1.75
CA LYS A 85 -24.14 -13.32 -2.08
C LYS A 85 -23.31 -12.49 -1.12
N TYR A 86 -22.40 -11.71 -1.68
CA TYR A 86 -21.45 -10.91 -0.94
C TYR A 86 -21.48 -9.46 -1.43
N MET A 87 -21.20 -8.54 -0.54
CA MET A 87 -20.83 -7.17 -0.91
C MET A 87 -19.32 -7.01 -0.74
N ALA A 88 -18.70 -6.22 -1.60
CA ALA A 88 -17.35 -5.75 -1.37
C ALA A 88 -17.31 -4.24 -1.54
N ILE A 89 -16.51 -3.57 -0.73
CA ILE A 89 -16.16 -2.18 -0.97
C ILE A 89 -14.67 -2.05 -1.20
N ASP A 90 -14.29 -1.14 -2.07
CA ASP A 90 -12.91 -0.79 -2.36
C ASP A 90 -12.74 0.71 -2.20
N LEU A 91 -11.98 1.07 -1.17
CA LEU A 91 -11.60 2.42 -0.82
C LEU A 91 -10.07 2.53 -0.84
N GLY A 92 -9.53 2.83 -2.03
CA GLY A 92 -8.10 3.06 -2.23
C GLY A 92 -7.72 4.49 -2.65
N GLY A 93 -8.70 5.40 -2.80
CA GLY A 93 -8.47 6.78 -3.24
C GLY A 93 -9.74 7.63 -3.33
N THR A 94 -9.81 8.55 -4.30
CA THR A 94 -10.93 9.50 -4.47
C THR A 94 -12.22 8.88 -5.01
N ASN A 95 -12.19 7.62 -5.40
CA ASN A 95 -13.36 6.86 -5.85
C ASN A 95 -13.59 5.69 -4.89
N LEU A 96 -14.82 5.59 -4.39
CA LEU A 96 -15.32 4.42 -3.68
C LEU A 96 -16.01 3.51 -4.68
N ARG A 97 -15.62 2.24 -4.72
CA ARG A 97 -16.35 1.22 -5.48
C ARG A 97 -17.13 0.34 -4.52
N VAL A 98 -18.42 0.15 -4.80
CA VAL A 98 -19.27 -0.82 -4.12
C VAL A 98 -19.61 -1.91 -5.12
N MET A 99 -19.34 -3.16 -4.76
CA MET A 99 -19.59 -4.33 -5.59
C MET A 99 -20.59 -5.26 -4.90
N LEU A 100 -21.55 -5.77 -5.67
CA LEU A 100 -22.42 -6.85 -5.24
C LEU A 100 -22.08 -8.07 -6.10
N MET A 101 -21.73 -9.17 -5.44
CA MET A 101 -21.30 -10.40 -6.07
C MET A 101 -22.22 -11.54 -5.66
N ASN A 102 -22.57 -12.39 -6.61
CA ASN A 102 -23.19 -13.69 -6.36
C ASN A 102 -22.22 -14.74 -6.87
N ILE A 103 -21.46 -15.34 -5.96
CA ILE A 103 -20.54 -16.44 -6.26
C ILE A 103 -21.37 -17.71 -6.30
N ALA A 104 -21.40 -18.37 -7.46
CA ALA A 104 -22.14 -19.61 -7.66
C ALA A 104 -21.18 -20.80 -7.66
N ALA A 105 -21.69 -22.00 -7.37
CA ALA A 105 -20.89 -23.23 -7.42
C ALA A 105 -20.32 -23.50 -8.83
N ASN A 106 -21.00 -23.00 -9.86
CA ASN A 106 -20.49 -22.95 -11.22
C ASN A 106 -19.96 -21.54 -11.52
N ALA A 107 -18.71 -21.45 -11.97
CA ALA A 107 -18.05 -20.17 -12.24
C ALA A 107 -18.81 -19.34 -13.29
N ASP A 108 -19.41 -19.99 -14.31
CA ASP A 108 -20.16 -19.31 -15.37
C ASP A 108 -21.45 -18.63 -14.86
N ASP A 109 -21.99 -19.07 -13.72
CA ASP A 109 -23.18 -18.51 -13.09
C ASP A 109 -22.85 -17.40 -12.07
N THR A 110 -21.56 -17.10 -11.88
CA THR A 110 -21.11 -16.04 -10.99
C THR A 110 -21.37 -14.67 -11.61
N THR A 111 -21.96 -13.76 -10.83
CA THR A 111 -22.23 -12.39 -11.28
C THR A 111 -21.60 -11.38 -10.34
N ALA A 112 -21.08 -10.30 -10.91
CA ALA A 112 -20.51 -9.19 -10.17
C ALA A 112 -20.98 -7.88 -10.78
N GLU A 113 -21.51 -6.99 -9.94
CA GLU A 113 -21.96 -5.66 -10.35
C GLU A 113 -21.26 -4.60 -9.53
N SER A 114 -20.70 -3.58 -10.19
CA SER A 114 -19.97 -2.50 -9.53
C SER A 114 -20.68 -1.15 -9.70
N CYS A 115 -20.74 -0.37 -8.63
CA CYS A 115 -21.15 1.02 -8.62
C CYS A 115 -20.01 1.89 -8.09
N ASN A 116 -19.59 2.89 -8.86
CA ASN A 116 -18.52 3.81 -8.47
C ASN A 116 -19.14 5.12 -7.96
N PHE A 117 -18.64 5.60 -6.82
CA PHE A 117 -19.05 6.84 -6.18
C PHE A 117 -17.83 7.73 -6.00
N ARG A 118 -17.95 9.00 -6.36
CA ARG A 118 -16.90 9.98 -6.11
C ARG A 118 -16.95 10.39 -4.64
N MET A 119 -15.81 10.32 -3.95
CA MET A 119 -15.71 10.77 -2.57
C MET A 119 -15.87 12.29 -2.49
N PRO A 120 -16.80 12.82 -1.68
CA PRO A 120 -16.91 14.25 -1.47
C PRO A 120 -15.77 14.73 -0.54
N GLN A 121 -15.37 16.00 -0.69
CA GLN A 121 -14.22 16.55 0.05
C GLN A 121 -14.41 16.47 1.57
N ASN A 122 -15.62 16.72 2.08
CA ASN A 122 -15.92 16.60 3.51
C ASN A 122 -15.76 15.16 4.02
N ALA A 123 -16.05 14.13 3.22
CA ALA A 123 -15.78 12.75 3.62
C ALA A 123 -14.27 12.44 3.61
N MET A 124 -13.48 13.09 2.75
CA MET A 124 -12.04 12.85 2.66
C MET A 124 -11.24 13.55 3.77
N THR A 125 -11.62 14.78 4.13
CA THR A 125 -10.83 15.64 5.04
C THR A 125 -11.61 16.18 6.24
N GLY A 126 -12.86 15.76 6.43
CA GLY A 126 -13.70 16.15 7.56
C GLY A 126 -13.53 15.21 8.75
N THR A 127 -14.61 14.57 9.17
CA THR A 127 -14.64 13.62 10.29
C THR A 127 -14.77 12.18 9.83
N GLY A 128 -14.33 11.24 10.67
CA GLY A 128 -14.56 9.81 10.47
C GLY A 128 -16.05 9.49 10.35
N GLU A 129 -16.90 10.16 11.12
CA GLU A 129 -18.35 9.99 11.01
C GLU A 129 -18.86 10.35 9.61
N GLU A 130 -18.47 11.50 9.05
CA GLU A 130 -18.84 11.90 7.69
C GLU A 130 -18.34 10.90 6.62
N LEU A 131 -17.13 10.38 6.79
CA LEU A 131 -16.55 9.37 5.91
C LEU A 131 -17.37 8.08 5.90
N PHE A 132 -17.55 7.47 7.07
CA PHE A 132 -18.21 6.16 7.18
C PHE A 132 -19.73 6.26 6.95
N ASP A 133 -20.37 7.38 7.31
CA ASP A 133 -21.79 7.63 6.98
C ASP A 133 -22.00 7.78 5.47
N PHE A 134 -21.04 8.39 4.75
CA PHE A 134 -21.09 8.47 3.29
C PHE A 134 -20.94 7.09 2.66
N ILE A 135 -19.96 6.29 3.09
CA ILE A 135 -19.77 4.91 2.61
C ILE A 135 -21.05 4.10 2.84
N ALA A 136 -21.64 4.18 4.04
CA ALA A 136 -22.90 3.52 4.36
C ALA A 136 -24.08 3.99 3.51
N SER A 137 -24.12 5.27 3.13
CA SER A 137 -25.14 5.80 2.20
C SER A 137 -25.01 5.23 0.79
N CYS A 138 -23.78 5.03 0.31
CA CYS A 138 -23.53 4.42 -0.99
C CYS A 138 -23.99 2.96 -1.01
N MET A 139 -23.69 2.22 0.06
CA MET A 139 -24.13 0.82 0.22
C MET A 139 -25.66 0.72 0.27
N GLU A 140 -26.32 1.58 1.03
CA GLU A 140 -27.78 1.68 1.09
C GLU A 140 -28.38 1.93 -0.32
N SER A 141 -27.81 2.87 -1.08
CA SER A 141 -28.25 3.19 -2.44
C SER A 141 -28.18 1.98 -3.37
N VAL A 142 -27.06 1.23 -3.34
CA VAL A 142 -26.90 -0.01 -4.13
C VAL A 142 -27.95 -1.05 -3.73
N LEU A 143 -28.12 -1.31 -2.43
CA LEU A 143 -29.10 -2.29 -1.94
C LEU A 143 -30.54 -1.90 -2.27
N ARG A 144 -30.88 -0.62 -2.16
CA ARG A 144 -32.22 -0.08 -2.50
C ARG A 144 -32.53 -0.30 -3.98
N ASN A 145 -31.59 0.03 -4.86
CA ASN A 145 -31.74 -0.17 -6.30
C ASN A 145 -31.91 -1.64 -6.68
N LYS A 146 -31.27 -2.54 -5.92
CA LYS A 146 -31.36 -3.99 -6.11
C LYS A 146 -32.51 -4.66 -5.35
N LYS A 147 -33.28 -3.91 -4.56
CA LYS A 147 -34.35 -4.42 -3.69
C LYS A 147 -33.85 -5.47 -2.68
N LEU A 148 -32.67 -5.23 -2.10
CA LEU A 148 -31.98 -6.13 -1.17
C LEU A 148 -31.77 -5.50 0.23
N LEU A 149 -32.49 -4.44 0.57
CA LEU A 149 -32.31 -3.75 1.87
C LEU A 149 -32.57 -4.66 3.08
N ASP A 150 -33.48 -5.61 2.94
CA ASP A 150 -33.88 -6.53 4.01
C ASP A 150 -33.09 -7.84 4.05
N GLU A 151 -32.15 -8.02 3.10
CA GLU A 151 -31.35 -9.24 2.99
C GLU A 151 -30.09 -9.16 3.86
N PRO A 152 -29.80 -10.18 4.68
CA PRO A 152 -28.52 -10.27 5.38
C PRO A 152 -27.37 -10.47 4.37
N ILE A 153 -26.42 -9.54 4.34
CA ILE A 153 -25.29 -9.57 3.40
C ILE A 153 -23.96 -9.55 4.15
N LYS A 154 -23.09 -10.50 3.81
CA LYS A 154 -21.70 -10.52 4.28
C LYS A 154 -20.85 -9.61 3.39
N MET A 155 -19.93 -8.87 3.99
CA MET A 155 -19.11 -7.89 3.29
C MET A 155 -17.60 -8.10 3.48
N GLY A 156 -16.84 -7.91 2.40
CA GLY A 156 -15.41 -7.62 2.44
C GLY A 156 -15.11 -6.12 2.31
N PHE A 157 -14.22 -5.60 3.13
CA PHE A 157 -13.78 -4.21 3.12
C PHE A 157 -12.33 -4.13 2.63
N THR A 158 -12.14 -3.73 1.37
CA THR A 158 -10.81 -3.41 0.85
C THR A 158 -10.46 -1.98 1.22
N PHE A 159 -9.44 -1.81 2.06
CA PHE A 159 -9.05 -0.53 2.62
C PHE A 159 -7.54 -0.36 2.46
N SER A 160 -7.15 0.29 1.36
CA SER A 160 -5.75 0.40 0.95
C SER A 160 -5.00 1.52 1.67
N TYR A 161 -5.05 1.52 3.00
CA TYR A 161 -4.28 2.42 3.85
C TYR A 161 -3.51 1.60 4.89
N PRO A 162 -2.37 2.11 5.39
CA PRO A 162 -1.57 1.40 6.38
C PRO A 162 -2.38 1.11 7.64
N CYS A 163 -2.56 -0.17 7.94
CA CYS A 163 -3.35 -0.65 9.07
C CYS A 163 -2.56 -1.64 9.93
N ASP A 164 -2.70 -1.52 11.24
CA ASP A 164 -2.29 -2.54 12.19
C ASP A 164 -3.46 -3.51 12.38
N GLN A 165 -3.45 -4.57 11.59
CA GLN A 165 -4.48 -5.58 11.59
C GLN A 165 -4.24 -6.57 12.74
N THR A 166 -5.30 -6.87 13.49
CA THR A 166 -5.24 -7.76 14.67
C THR A 166 -6.10 -9.02 14.50
N SER A 167 -6.99 -9.03 13.51
CA SER A 167 -7.75 -10.19 13.06
C SER A 167 -8.25 -9.95 11.64
N LEU A 168 -8.91 -10.93 11.03
CA LEU A 168 -9.53 -10.77 9.70
C LEU A 168 -10.54 -9.60 9.67
N CYS A 169 -11.18 -9.26 10.80
CA CYS A 169 -12.24 -8.24 10.88
C CYS A 169 -11.94 -7.14 11.91
N SER A 170 -10.67 -6.85 12.20
CA SER A 170 -10.28 -5.74 13.07
C SER A 170 -8.91 -5.20 12.68
N ALA A 171 -8.85 -3.91 12.36
CA ALA A 171 -7.57 -3.24 12.12
C ALA A 171 -7.64 -1.77 12.50
N LYS A 172 -6.56 -1.30 13.12
CA LYS A 172 -6.42 0.11 13.46
C LYS A 172 -5.74 0.85 12.31
N LEU A 173 -6.31 1.97 11.88
CA LEU A 173 -5.62 2.84 10.93
C LEU A 173 -4.35 3.41 11.60
N LEU A 174 -3.19 3.26 10.96
CA LEU A 174 -1.94 3.80 11.48
C LEU A 174 -1.78 5.28 11.13
N ARG A 175 -2.01 5.63 9.87
CA ARG A 175 -1.93 6.98 9.34
C ARG A 175 -2.66 7.10 8.02
N TRP A 176 -3.20 8.28 7.73
CA TRP A 176 -3.74 8.58 6.42
C TRP A 176 -2.65 8.76 5.37
N THR A 177 -3.00 8.44 4.12
CA THR A 177 -2.19 8.68 2.93
C THR A 177 -3.10 9.14 1.78
N LYS A 178 -2.56 9.34 0.58
CA LYS A 178 -3.35 9.54 -0.66
C LYS A 178 -4.36 10.71 -0.60
N GLY A 179 -4.07 11.73 0.20
CA GLY A 179 -4.88 12.95 0.33
C GLY A 179 -6.12 12.82 1.23
N PHE A 180 -6.28 11.71 1.96
CA PHE A 180 -7.25 11.61 3.05
C PHE A 180 -6.69 12.23 4.32
N ASN A 181 -7.57 12.78 5.16
CA ASN A 181 -7.24 13.29 6.48
C ASN A 181 -8.49 13.39 7.37
N ALA A 182 -9.34 12.37 7.35
CA ALA A 182 -10.56 12.36 8.16
C ALA A 182 -10.21 12.19 9.64
N SER A 183 -10.62 13.16 10.46
CA SER A 183 -10.31 13.20 11.90
C SER A 183 -11.05 12.09 12.68
N GLY A 184 -10.42 11.58 13.73
CA GLY A 184 -11.01 10.53 14.58
C GLY A 184 -11.04 9.13 13.96
N VAL A 185 -10.16 8.87 12.97
CA VAL A 185 -10.01 7.53 12.36
C VAL A 185 -8.62 6.93 12.64
N GLU A 186 -7.55 7.74 12.64
CA GLU A 186 -6.21 7.26 12.99
C GLU A 186 -6.18 6.75 14.44
N GLY A 187 -5.60 5.58 14.64
CA GLY A 187 -5.59 4.85 15.92
C GLY A 187 -6.86 4.03 16.19
N GLU A 188 -7.93 4.25 15.44
CA GLU A 188 -9.23 3.61 15.63
C GLU A 188 -9.45 2.42 14.69
N ASP A 189 -10.33 1.51 15.11
CA ASP A 189 -10.66 0.29 14.37
C ASP A 189 -11.64 0.59 13.23
N VAL A 190 -11.15 0.57 11.98
CA VAL A 190 -11.92 0.99 10.80
C VAL A 190 -13.09 0.05 10.49
N VAL A 191 -13.00 -1.23 10.88
CA VAL A 191 -14.10 -2.18 10.72
C VAL A 191 -15.24 -1.82 11.68
N LYS A 192 -14.92 -1.48 12.93
CA LYS A 192 -15.92 -1.05 13.91
C LYS A 192 -16.57 0.28 13.53
N LEU A 193 -15.79 1.23 13.02
CA LEU A 193 -16.32 2.51 12.55
C LEU A 193 -17.31 2.31 11.39
N LEU A 194 -16.95 1.49 10.40
CA LEU A 194 -17.86 1.16 9.29
C LEU A 194 -19.10 0.39 9.76
N GLN A 195 -18.93 -0.63 10.62
CA GLN A 195 -20.05 -1.43 11.15
C GLN A 195 -21.02 -0.55 11.96
N THR A 196 -20.52 0.46 12.67
CA THR A 196 -21.34 1.44 13.39
C THR A 196 -22.18 2.28 12.43
N ALA A 197 -21.59 2.80 11.35
CA ALA A 197 -22.31 3.57 10.32
C ALA A 197 -23.36 2.71 9.58
N ILE A 198 -23.05 1.43 9.32
CA ILE A 198 -24.00 0.44 8.77
C ILE A 198 -25.22 0.29 9.70
N HIS A 199 -24.99 0.10 11.00
CA HIS A 199 -26.07 -0.05 11.99
C HIS A 199 -26.91 1.21 12.14
N LYS A 200 -26.29 2.40 12.13
CA LYS A 200 -27.00 3.70 12.17
C LYS A 200 -28.04 3.84 11.05
N ARG A 201 -27.80 3.18 9.91
CA ARG A 201 -28.72 3.14 8.75
C ARG A 201 -29.66 1.94 8.71
N ASN A 202 -29.66 1.09 9.74
CA ASN A 202 -30.45 -0.15 9.81
C ASN A 202 -30.20 -1.14 8.65
N LEU A 203 -29.00 -1.15 8.09
CA LEU A 203 -28.63 -2.09 7.03
C LEU A 203 -28.24 -3.44 7.64
N LYS A 204 -28.74 -4.54 7.05
CA LYS A 204 -28.39 -5.91 7.48
C LYS A 204 -27.07 -6.39 6.86
N ILE A 205 -26.02 -5.59 7.00
CA ILE A 205 -24.69 -5.92 6.49
C ILE A 205 -23.77 -6.27 7.67
N THR A 206 -22.97 -7.32 7.50
CA THR A 206 -21.90 -7.68 8.45
C THR A 206 -20.56 -7.65 7.74
N VAL A 207 -19.63 -6.84 8.24
CA VAL A 207 -18.25 -6.79 7.76
C VAL A 207 -17.52 -8.03 8.27
N MET A 208 -17.16 -8.92 7.34
CA MET A 208 -16.54 -10.22 7.65
C MET A 208 -15.02 -10.18 7.51
N ALA A 209 -14.50 -9.29 6.68
CA ALA A 209 -13.08 -9.18 6.41
C ALA A 209 -12.67 -7.75 6.06
N LEU A 210 -11.48 -7.36 6.49
CA LEU A 210 -10.69 -6.24 5.98
C LEU A 210 -9.52 -6.81 5.17
N MET A 211 -9.20 -6.19 4.04
CA MET A 211 -8.03 -6.57 3.24
C MET A 211 -7.35 -5.37 2.60
N ASN A 212 -6.04 -5.48 2.40
CA ASN A 212 -5.27 -4.61 1.52
C ASN A 212 -5.57 -4.94 0.04
N ASP A 213 -5.37 -3.98 -0.88
CA ASP A 213 -5.61 -4.21 -2.31
C ASP A 213 -4.71 -5.28 -2.94
N THR A 214 -3.45 -5.42 -2.49
CA THR A 214 -2.56 -6.50 -2.93
C THR A 214 -3.09 -7.87 -2.53
N VAL A 215 -3.52 -8.02 -1.27
CA VAL A 215 -4.14 -9.24 -0.73
C VAL A 215 -5.43 -9.56 -1.49
N GLY A 216 -6.29 -8.56 -1.70
CA GLY A 216 -7.51 -8.72 -2.50
C GLY A 216 -7.23 -9.13 -3.94
N THR A 217 -6.20 -8.56 -4.56
CA THR A 217 -5.75 -8.90 -5.92
C THR A 217 -5.26 -10.35 -5.99
N GLN A 218 -4.49 -10.79 -4.99
CA GLN A 218 -4.04 -12.18 -4.89
C GLN A 218 -5.22 -13.15 -4.74
N VAL A 219 -6.13 -12.88 -3.80
CA VAL A 219 -7.32 -13.72 -3.55
C VAL A 219 -8.21 -13.79 -4.78
N ALA A 220 -8.49 -12.65 -5.43
CA ALA A 220 -9.30 -12.60 -6.64
C ALA A 220 -8.66 -13.38 -7.79
N THR A 221 -7.33 -13.28 -7.96
CA THR A 221 -6.62 -14.05 -9.00
C THR A 221 -6.61 -15.54 -8.66
N ALA A 222 -6.45 -15.89 -7.38
CA ALA A 222 -6.44 -17.28 -6.93
C ALA A 222 -7.78 -17.99 -7.09
N HIS A 223 -8.89 -17.25 -7.09
CA HIS A 223 -10.21 -17.78 -7.44
C HIS A 223 -10.23 -18.41 -8.84
N ASP A 224 -9.62 -17.75 -9.82
CA ASP A 224 -9.57 -18.23 -11.20
C ASP A 224 -8.35 -19.14 -11.45
N MET A 225 -7.23 -18.85 -10.78
CA MET A 225 -5.94 -19.53 -10.91
C MET A 225 -5.44 -19.98 -9.54
N ARG A 226 -5.90 -21.15 -9.07
CA ARG A 226 -5.65 -21.67 -7.71
C ARG A 226 -4.18 -21.73 -7.27
N GLN A 227 -3.24 -21.77 -8.20
CA GLN A 227 -1.80 -21.74 -7.94
C GLN A 227 -1.22 -20.33 -7.66
N CYS A 228 -2.03 -19.27 -7.71
CA CYS A 228 -1.57 -17.90 -7.54
C CYS A 228 -1.30 -17.58 -6.06
N GLU A 229 -0.04 -17.64 -5.65
CA GLU A 229 0.40 -17.31 -4.28
C GLU A 229 1.05 -15.92 -4.16
N LEU A 230 0.91 -15.05 -5.18
CA LEU A 230 1.50 -13.70 -5.22
C LEU A 230 0.50 -12.68 -5.78
N GLY A 231 0.31 -11.56 -5.08
CA GLY A 231 -0.36 -10.36 -5.57
C GLY A 231 0.64 -9.24 -5.75
N VAL A 232 0.55 -8.47 -6.85
CA VAL A 232 1.42 -7.30 -7.09
C VAL A 232 0.59 -6.15 -7.63
N ILE A 233 0.78 -4.97 -7.05
CA ILE A 233 0.26 -3.71 -7.56
C ILE A 233 1.43 -2.88 -8.10
N VAL A 234 1.31 -2.42 -9.35
CA VAL A 234 2.23 -1.47 -9.99
C VAL A 234 1.38 -0.38 -10.65
N ALA A 235 1.14 0.71 -9.92
CA ALA A 235 0.28 1.81 -10.35
C ALA A 235 0.81 3.13 -9.77
N THR A 236 -0.06 3.98 -9.21
CA THR A 236 0.33 5.21 -8.49
C THR A 236 1.31 4.94 -7.35
N GLY A 237 1.23 3.76 -6.75
CA GLY A 237 2.24 3.20 -5.87
C GLY A 237 2.55 1.76 -6.26
N THR A 238 3.45 1.12 -5.52
CA THR A 238 3.73 -0.30 -5.69
C THR A 238 3.71 -1.03 -4.35
N ASN A 239 3.11 -2.22 -4.35
CA ASN A 239 3.09 -3.11 -3.20
C ASN A 239 2.95 -4.57 -3.68
N ALA A 240 3.22 -5.53 -2.81
CA ALA A 240 3.00 -6.95 -3.07
C ALA A 240 2.48 -7.68 -1.84
N SER A 241 1.80 -8.79 -2.10
CA SER A 241 1.43 -9.78 -1.08
C SER A 241 1.84 -11.17 -1.51
N TYR A 242 2.08 -12.06 -0.56
CA TYR A 242 2.34 -13.47 -0.86
C TYR A 242 1.90 -14.38 0.28
N MET A 243 1.75 -15.67 -0.01
CA MET A 243 1.44 -16.68 1.02
C MET A 243 2.70 -17.10 1.79
N GLU A 244 2.73 -16.91 3.10
CA GLU A 244 3.85 -17.27 3.99
C GLU A 244 3.45 -18.34 5.02
N ASP A 245 4.43 -19.12 5.47
CA ASP A 245 4.28 -20.04 6.59
C ASP A 245 4.29 -19.26 7.91
N VAL A 246 3.26 -19.41 8.74
CA VAL A 246 3.10 -18.70 10.03
C VAL A 246 4.29 -18.95 10.97
N LYS A 247 4.93 -20.12 10.87
CA LYS A 247 6.15 -20.48 11.62
C LYS A 247 7.34 -19.55 11.32
N LYS A 248 7.35 -18.86 10.18
CA LYS A 248 8.37 -17.86 9.79
C LYS A 248 7.99 -16.43 10.19
N ILE A 249 6.95 -16.24 11.00
CA ILE A 249 6.47 -14.93 11.43
C ILE A 249 6.63 -14.77 12.96
N PRO A 250 7.86 -14.61 13.50
CA PRO A 250 8.10 -14.56 14.94
C PRO A 250 7.27 -13.51 15.70
N LYS A 251 6.91 -12.38 15.07
CA LYS A 251 6.08 -11.34 15.70
C LYS A 251 4.66 -11.81 16.03
N LEU A 252 4.20 -12.93 15.47
CA LEU A 252 2.88 -13.51 15.74
C LEU A 252 2.92 -14.68 16.75
N LYS A 253 4.05 -14.96 17.40
CA LYS A 253 4.21 -16.12 18.30
C LYS A 253 3.17 -16.20 19.43
N ASP A 254 2.64 -15.06 19.88
CA ASP A 254 1.69 -14.95 20.98
C ASP A 254 0.24 -14.74 20.49
N VAL A 255 0.00 -14.81 19.17
CA VAL A 255 -1.31 -14.64 18.54
C VAL A 255 -1.92 -16.01 18.31
N ASP A 256 -3.15 -16.23 18.80
CA ASP A 256 -3.91 -17.44 18.54
C ASP A 256 -4.40 -17.47 17.09
N PHE A 257 -3.70 -18.21 16.24
CA PHE A 257 -4.01 -18.37 14.82
C PHE A 257 -3.86 -19.84 14.41
N PRO A 258 -4.97 -20.58 14.22
CA PRO A 258 -4.95 -22.04 14.08
C PRO A 258 -4.57 -22.55 12.69
N TYR A 259 -4.03 -21.70 11.81
CA TYR A 259 -3.68 -22.05 10.43
C TYR A 259 -2.17 -22.04 10.21
N GLU A 260 -1.70 -22.88 9.28
CA GLU A 260 -0.26 -23.02 9.01
C GLU A 260 0.31 -21.89 8.16
N LYS A 261 -0.53 -21.28 7.32
CA LYS A 261 -0.15 -20.25 6.36
C LYS A 261 -1.00 -18.99 6.54
N MET A 262 -0.46 -17.86 6.09
CA MET A 262 -1.13 -16.58 6.07
C MET A 262 -0.63 -15.75 4.88
N ILE A 263 -1.52 -15.02 4.20
CA ILE A 263 -1.09 -14.01 3.24
C ILE A 263 -0.43 -12.85 4.00
N ILE A 264 0.75 -12.45 3.58
CA ILE A 264 1.47 -11.28 4.09
C ILE A 264 1.37 -10.15 3.08
N ASP A 265 0.95 -8.99 3.55
CA ASP A 265 1.10 -7.72 2.83
C ASP A 265 2.51 -7.20 3.11
N THR A 266 3.35 -7.10 2.09
CA THR A 266 4.76 -6.76 2.29
C THR A 266 4.97 -5.31 2.71
N GLU A 267 4.12 -4.40 2.22
CA GLU A 267 4.39 -2.95 2.20
C GLU A 267 5.81 -2.67 1.67
N TRP A 268 6.19 -3.31 0.55
CA TRP A 268 7.55 -3.27 0.02
C TRP A 268 8.02 -1.88 -0.44
N GLY A 269 7.11 -0.91 -0.51
CA GLY A 269 7.41 0.46 -0.92
C GLY A 269 8.36 1.15 0.05
N GLY A 270 8.45 0.69 1.30
CA GLY A 270 9.44 1.20 2.26
C GLY A 270 10.89 0.77 1.97
N PHE A 271 11.13 -0.14 1.01
CA PHE A 271 12.49 -0.56 0.67
C PHE A 271 13.36 0.63 0.20
N GLY A 272 14.42 0.92 0.97
CA GLY A 272 15.35 2.01 0.69
C GLY A 272 15.17 3.25 1.56
N ASP A 273 14.14 3.30 2.42
CA ASP A 273 13.92 4.36 3.41
C ASP A 273 15.06 4.40 4.45
N GLY A 274 15.70 3.26 4.72
CA GLY A 274 16.85 3.11 5.61
C GLY A 274 18.20 3.22 4.91
N GLY A 275 18.22 3.61 3.62
CA GLY A 275 19.42 3.68 2.80
C GLY A 275 19.83 2.35 2.16
N GLU A 276 18.99 1.32 2.23
CA GLU A 276 19.22 -0.01 1.64
C GLU A 276 19.48 0.07 0.14
N ALA A 277 18.82 1.01 -0.53
CA ALA A 277 18.88 1.24 -1.96
C ALA A 277 19.83 2.39 -2.36
N GLU A 278 20.64 2.94 -1.45
CA GLU A 278 21.48 4.12 -1.75
C GLU A 278 22.48 3.86 -2.90
N PHE A 279 22.90 2.61 -3.08
CA PHE A 279 23.82 2.20 -4.14
C PHE A 279 23.22 2.21 -5.55
N ILE A 280 21.88 2.29 -5.68
CA ILE A 280 21.19 2.41 -6.97
C ILE A 280 20.53 3.79 -7.17
N LYS A 281 20.45 4.61 -6.11
CA LYS A 281 19.84 5.95 -6.18
C LYS A 281 20.69 6.91 -7.01
N THR A 282 20.09 7.47 -8.05
CA THR A 282 20.66 8.53 -8.88
C THR A 282 20.42 9.91 -8.26
N GLN A 283 21.05 10.94 -8.82
CA GLN A 283 20.77 12.33 -8.41
C GLN A 283 19.30 12.73 -8.67
N TYR A 284 18.65 12.10 -9.65
CA TYR A 284 17.28 12.40 -10.04
C TYR A 284 16.28 11.87 -9.02
N ASP A 285 16.50 10.65 -8.52
CA ASP A 285 15.69 10.06 -7.46
C ASP A 285 15.73 10.92 -6.20
N ARG A 286 16.92 11.41 -5.83
CA ARG A 286 17.09 12.33 -4.68
C ARG A 286 16.32 13.63 -4.87
N ILE A 287 16.33 14.21 -6.07
CA ILE A 287 15.57 15.45 -6.36
C ILE A 287 14.05 15.20 -6.29
N VAL A 288 13.58 14.04 -6.75
CA VAL A 288 12.17 13.65 -6.68
C VAL A 288 11.76 13.49 -5.22
N ASP A 289 12.53 12.74 -4.44
CA ASP A 289 12.29 12.49 -3.01
C ASP A 289 12.29 13.80 -2.19
N GLU A 290 13.30 14.65 -2.36
CA GLU A 290 13.41 15.96 -1.68
C GLU A 290 12.23 16.90 -1.96
N ARG A 291 11.54 16.71 -3.10
CA ARG A 291 10.39 17.54 -3.52
C ARG A 291 9.05 16.85 -3.33
N SER A 292 9.04 15.64 -2.78
CA SER A 292 7.83 14.88 -2.52
C SER A 292 7.07 15.43 -1.31
N VAL A 293 5.88 14.90 -1.05
CA VAL A 293 5.09 15.25 0.13
C VAL A 293 5.70 14.66 1.41
N HIS A 294 6.45 13.55 1.29
CA HIS A 294 7.04 12.82 2.41
C HIS A 294 8.52 12.50 2.11
N PRO A 295 9.43 13.48 2.16
CA PRO A 295 10.85 13.23 1.88
C PRO A 295 11.45 12.15 2.78
N GLY A 296 12.21 11.24 2.18
CA GLY A 296 12.87 10.11 2.84
C GLY A 296 11.99 8.89 3.07
N VAL A 297 10.77 8.86 2.51
CA VAL A 297 9.80 7.77 2.68
C VAL A 297 9.22 7.38 1.32
N GLN A 298 9.34 6.10 0.93
CA GLN A 298 8.78 5.55 -0.30
C GLN A 298 9.18 6.35 -1.55
N TRP A 299 10.49 6.43 -1.79
CA TRP A 299 11.16 7.23 -2.82
C TRP A 299 10.87 6.80 -4.27
#